data_AF-A0A1X3FC86-F1
#
_entry.id   AF-A0A1X3FC86-F1
#
_cell.length_a   1.000
_cell.length_b   1.000
_cell.length_c   1.000
_cell.angle_alpha   90.00
_cell.angle_beta   90.00
_cell.angle_gamma   90.00
#
_symmetry.space_group_name_H-M   'P 1'
#
loop_
_entity.id
_entity.type
_entity.pdbx_description
1 polymer ?
#
loop_
_entity_poly.entity_id
_entity_poly.type
_entity_poly.pdbx_seq_one_letter_code
_entity_poly.pdbx_strand_id
1 'polypeptide(L)'
;MNDHRKIKVFFEVLGRLLSRVGSQALARIGAELGPKEKVTLTNGLYFRVERSGLTLVSVGAGECQSMKLSVDEAKQIFSSIESACTSRDVVKVRARELSWTTDARPKSNPEKVVIRFTGPLGFTRTDARRKDVAAAVVEFANRFGRDNPPQGRSALGPSASSETFRSPADVDDEPEVQAASRS
;
A
#
# COMPACT_ATOMS: atom_id res chain seq x y z
N MET A 1 27.07 48.36 12.50
CA MET A 1 26.30 47.42 13.36
C MET A 1 24.83 47.85 13.34
N ASN A 2 23.94 47.21 12.57
CA ASN A 2 22.48 47.11 12.87
C ASN A 2 21.57 46.44 11.81
N ASP A 3 22.09 45.80 10.75
CA ASP A 3 21.19 45.18 9.75
C ASP A 3 20.80 43.72 10.06
N HIS A 4 21.72 42.92 10.60
CA HIS A 4 21.43 41.52 10.99
C HIS A 4 20.41 41.40 12.14
N ARG A 5 20.32 42.42 13.00
CA ARG A 5 19.40 42.42 14.15
C ARG A 5 17.96 42.66 13.70
N LYS A 6 17.74 43.47 12.66
CA LYS A 6 16.40 43.76 12.12
C LYS A 6 15.82 42.56 11.37
N ILE A 7 16.64 41.88 10.57
CA ILE A 7 16.21 40.70 9.80
C ILE A 7 15.78 39.56 10.74
N LYS A 8 16.53 39.32 11.83
CA LYS A 8 16.19 38.27 12.81
C LYS A 8 14.86 38.52 13.52
N VAL A 9 14.58 39.78 13.88
CA VAL A 9 13.31 40.15 14.53
C VAL A 9 12.13 40.02 13.56
N PHE A 10 12.31 40.35 12.28
CA PHE A 10 11.28 40.13 11.26
C PHE A 10 10.92 38.65 11.10
N PHE A 11 11.90 37.74 11.07
CA PHE A 11 11.62 36.29 11.01
C PHE A 11 10.98 35.75 12.30
N GLU A 12 11.34 36.28 13.46
CA GLU A 12 10.75 35.87 14.74
C GLU A 12 9.28 36.33 14.86
N VAL A 13 8.96 37.54 14.38
CA VAL A 13 7.59 38.06 14.34
C VAL A 13 6.76 37.37 13.23
N LEU A 14 7.33 37.13 12.05
CA LEU A 14 6.67 36.42 10.96
C LEU A 14 6.40 34.95 11.32
N GLY A 15 7.33 34.30 12.03
CA GLY A 15 7.15 32.95 12.57
C GLY A 15 6.03 32.88 13.61
N ARG A 16 5.89 33.90 14.46
CA ARG A 16 4.77 33.98 15.45
C ARG A 16 3.42 34.29 14.78
N LEU A 17 3.39 35.08 13.71
CA LEU A 17 2.16 35.36 12.96
C LEU A 17 1.68 34.13 12.15
N LEU A 18 2.60 33.43 11.48
CA LEU A 18 2.31 32.22 10.71
C LEU A 18 1.89 31.06 11.62
N SER A 19 2.43 30.97 12.84
CA SER A 19 2.05 29.94 13.81
C SER A 19 0.64 30.14 14.38
N ARG A 20 0.19 31.40 14.56
CA ARG A 20 -1.15 31.71 15.09
C ARG A 20 -2.25 31.66 14.02
N VAL A 21 -1.96 32.07 12.79
CA VAL A 21 -2.97 32.12 11.71
C VAL A 21 -3.05 30.78 10.94
N GLY A 22 -1.94 30.08 10.77
CA GLY A 22 -1.91 28.79 10.08
C GLY A 22 -2.69 27.68 10.82
N SER A 23 -2.71 27.73 12.15
CA SER A 23 -3.35 26.71 12.98
C SER A 23 -4.88 26.82 12.98
N GLN A 24 -5.45 28.02 12.96
CA GLN A 24 -6.90 28.20 13.00
C GLN A 24 -7.57 28.04 11.63
N ALA A 25 -6.91 28.45 10.54
CA ALA A 25 -7.43 28.25 9.19
C ALA A 25 -7.37 26.76 8.78
N LEU A 26 -6.29 26.04 9.13
CA LEU A 26 -6.20 24.59 8.91
C LEU A 26 -7.13 23.79 9.83
N ALA A 27 -7.36 24.24 11.07
CA ALA A 27 -8.33 23.61 11.96
C ALA A 27 -9.77 23.79 11.45
N ARG A 28 -10.10 24.93 10.84
CA ARG A 28 -11.45 25.18 10.26
C ARG A 28 -11.69 24.39 8.97
N ILE A 29 -10.69 24.24 8.10
CA ILE A 29 -10.78 23.32 6.95
C ILE A 29 -10.89 21.85 7.40
N GLY A 30 -10.34 21.51 8.57
CA GLY A 30 -10.50 20.20 9.20
C GLY A 30 -11.87 19.98 9.88
N ALA A 31 -12.57 21.04 10.28
CA ALA A 31 -13.76 20.97 11.15
C ALA A 31 -15.11 20.88 10.40
N GLU A 32 -15.20 21.31 9.13
CA GLU A 32 -16.46 21.25 8.36
C GLU A 32 -16.84 19.84 7.86
N LEU A 33 -16.06 18.84 8.25
CA LEU A 33 -16.18 17.50 7.75
C LEU A 33 -16.16 16.57 8.96
N GLY A 34 -17.35 16.31 9.52
CA GLY A 34 -17.55 15.41 10.66
C GLY A 34 -16.70 14.15 10.54
N PRO A 35 -16.20 13.59 11.66
CA PRO A 35 -14.92 12.85 11.76
C PRO A 35 -14.63 12.04 10.51
N LYS A 36 -13.99 12.67 9.52
CA LYS A 36 -13.72 12.01 8.26
C LYS A 36 -12.61 11.02 8.50
N GLU A 37 -13.03 9.77 8.63
CA GLU A 37 -12.23 8.57 8.67
C GLU A 37 -11.08 8.68 7.67
N LYS A 38 -9.85 8.75 8.19
CA LYS A 38 -8.62 8.89 7.41
C LYS A 38 -7.66 7.78 7.79
N VAL A 39 -6.98 7.22 6.80
CA VAL A 39 -5.84 6.32 6.99
C VAL A 39 -4.58 7.11 6.67
N THR A 40 -3.74 7.36 7.69
CA THR A 40 -2.65 8.35 7.59
C THR A 40 -1.30 7.67 7.40
N LEU A 41 -0.61 7.93 6.28
CA LEU A 41 0.78 7.50 6.07
C LEU A 41 1.77 8.53 6.62
N THR A 42 1.49 9.81 6.37
CA THR A 42 2.18 10.97 6.97
C THR A 42 1.20 12.14 7.11
N ASN A 43 1.59 13.22 7.79
CA ASN A 43 0.77 14.42 7.89
C ASN A 43 0.41 15.04 6.52
N GLY A 44 1.24 14.83 5.49
CA GLY A 44 1.02 15.33 4.14
C GLY A 44 0.59 14.27 3.14
N LEU A 45 0.37 13.01 3.56
CA LEU A 45 -0.04 11.93 2.67
C LEU A 45 -0.98 10.97 3.40
N TYR A 46 -2.24 10.94 2.99
CA TYR A 46 -3.27 10.13 3.64
C TYR A 46 -4.38 9.75 2.67
N PHE A 47 -5.14 8.73 3.04
CA PHE A 47 -6.36 8.33 2.34
C PHE A 47 -7.56 8.74 3.17
N ARG A 48 -8.45 9.54 2.60
CA ARG A 48 -9.75 9.84 3.20
C ARG A 48 -10.76 8.80 2.74
N VAL A 49 -11.48 8.21 3.69
CA VAL A 49 -12.55 7.24 3.41
C VAL A 49 -13.84 7.99 3.12
N GLU A 50 -14.49 7.63 2.02
CA GLU A 50 -15.76 8.19 1.57
C GLU A 50 -16.74 7.04 1.26
N ARG A 51 -18.05 7.33 1.18
CA ARG A 51 -19.06 6.29 0.91
C ARG A 51 -18.85 5.56 -0.43
N SER A 52 -18.23 6.23 -1.40
CA SER A 52 -18.03 5.72 -2.77
C SER A 52 -16.60 5.25 -3.05
N GLY A 53 -15.71 5.24 -2.06
CA GLY A 53 -14.32 4.83 -2.25
C GLY A 53 -13.36 5.58 -1.33
N LEU A 54 -12.14 5.80 -1.82
CA LEU A 54 -11.11 6.50 -1.09
C LEU A 54 -10.61 7.69 -1.89
N THR A 55 -10.27 8.77 -1.20
CA THR A 55 -9.60 9.92 -1.80
C THR A 55 -8.16 9.96 -1.28
N LEU A 56 -7.19 9.71 -2.15
CA LEU A 56 -5.78 9.96 -1.86
C LEU A 56 -5.57 11.46 -1.79
N VAL A 57 -5.00 11.95 -0.69
CA VAL A 57 -4.67 13.36 -0.49
C VAL A 57 -3.17 13.51 -0.27
N SER A 58 -2.58 14.41 -1.03
CA SER A 58 -1.18 14.83 -0.94
C SER A 58 -1.12 16.33 -0.64
N VAL A 59 -0.39 16.71 0.39
CA VAL A 59 -0.19 18.11 0.78
C VAL A 59 1.31 18.42 0.71
N GLY A 60 1.69 19.33 -0.18
CA GLY A 60 3.09 19.68 -0.42
C GLY A 60 3.22 21.08 -1.04
N ALA A 61 4.31 21.79 -0.72
CA ALA A 61 4.65 23.10 -1.30
C ALA A 61 3.52 24.17 -1.28
N GLY A 62 2.58 24.09 -0.33
CA GLY A 62 1.44 25.02 -0.22
C GLY A 62 0.21 24.62 -1.04
N GLU A 63 0.27 23.52 -1.78
CA GLU A 63 -0.84 22.97 -2.54
C GLU A 63 -1.39 21.71 -1.88
N CYS A 64 -2.71 21.54 -1.96
CA CYS A 64 -3.41 20.33 -1.58
C CYS A 64 -3.97 19.69 -2.85
N GLN A 65 -3.49 18.50 -3.17
CA GLN A 65 -3.88 17.75 -4.35
C GLN A 65 -4.58 16.46 -3.92
N SER A 66 -5.61 16.05 -4.67
CA SER A 66 -6.36 14.84 -4.32
C SER A 66 -6.88 14.09 -5.53
N MET A 67 -6.96 12.77 -5.40
CA MET A 67 -7.42 11.86 -6.43
C MET A 67 -8.35 10.81 -5.82
N LYS A 68 -9.47 10.54 -6.49
CA LYS A 68 -10.35 9.43 -6.13
C LYS A 68 -9.76 8.10 -6.59
N LEU A 69 -9.85 7.12 -5.71
CA LEU A 69 -9.47 5.73 -5.90
C LEU A 69 -10.64 4.85 -5.49
N SER A 70 -10.85 3.79 -6.26
CA SER A 70 -11.67 2.65 -5.85
C SER A 70 -11.03 1.94 -4.65
N VAL A 71 -11.84 1.14 -3.95
CA VAL A 71 -11.37 0.30 -2.85
C VAL A 71 -10.33 -0.71 -3.35
N ASP A 72 -10.51 -1.27 -4.55
CA ASP A 72 -9.58 -2.25 -5.12
C ASP A 72 -8.22 -1.62 -5.46
N GLU A 73 -8.21 -0.41 -6.03
CA GLU A 73 -6.98 0.36 -6.26
C GLU A 73 -6.25 0.66 -4.95
N ALA A 74 -6.99 1.05 -3.90
CA ALA A 74 -6.40 1.27 -2.59
C ALA A 74 -5.86 -0.04 -1.98
N LYS A 75 -6.58 -1.16 -2.11
CA LYS A 75 -6.11 -2.48 -1.67
C LYS A 75 -4.80 -2.86 -2.34
N GLN A 76 -4.67 -2.66 -3.64
CA GLN A 76 -3.42 -2.90 -4.37
C GLN A 76 -2.26 -2.05 -3.83
N ILE A 77 -2.50 -0.77 -3.55
CA ILE A 77 -1.49 0.12 -2.97
C ILE A 77 -1.08 -0.37 -1.58
N PHE A 78 -2.04 -0.62 -0.68
CA PHE A 78 -1.74 -1.06 0.69
C PHE A 78 -1.06 -2.43 0.75
N SER A 79 -1.48 -3.37 -0.11
CA SER A 79 -0.80 -4.66 -0.28
C SER A 79 0.66 -4.47 -0.74
N SER A 80 0.91 -3.57 -1.69
CA SER A 80 2.29 -3.26 -2.13
C SER A 80 3.14 -2.64 -1.02
N ILE A 81 2.55 -1.84 -0.13
CA ILE A 81 3.22 -1.23 1.03
C ILE A 81 3.56 -2.29 2.07
N GLU A 82 2.60 -3.17 2.40
CA GLU A 82 2.79 -4.27 3.34
C GLU A 82 3.88 -5.22 2.83
N SER A 83 3.82 -5.59 1.55
CA SER A 83 4.82 -6.42 0.87
C SER A 83 6.21 -5.80 0.95
N ALA A 84 6.37 -4.52 0.56
CA ALA A 84 7.66 -3.82 0.64
C ALA A 84 8.20 -3.78 2.08
N CYS A 85 7.35 -3.47 3.06
CA CYS A 85 7.77 -3.40 4.46
C CYS A 85 8.20 -4.77 5.00
N THR A 86 7.52 -5.84 4.59
CA THR A 86 7.78 -7.22 5.02
C THR A 86 9.06 -7.76 4.39
N SER A 87 9.21 -7.61 3.07
CA SER A 87 10.41 -8.05 2.34
C SER A 87 11.61 -7.13 2.55
N ARG A 88 11.40 -5.93 3.11
CA ARG A 88 12.38 -4.85 3.23
C ARG A 88 12.98 -4.47 1.88
N ASP A 89 12.15 -4.42 0.83
CA ASP A 89 12.58 -4.13 -0.55
C ASP A 89 11.84 -2.91 -1.14
N VAL A 90 12.04 -2.66 -2.44
CA VAL A 90 11.31 -1.70 -3.25
C VAL A 90 10.21 -2.43 -4.01
N VAL A 91 8.96 -2.05 -3.76
CA VAL A 91 7.82 -2.55 -4.52
C VAL A 91 7.19 -1.40 -5.29
N LYS A 92 6.87 -1.67 -6.56
CA LYS A 92 6.18 -0.75 -7.45
C LYS A 92 4.86 -1.37 -7.89
N VAL A 93 3.80 -0.57 -7.88
CA VAL A 93 2.48 -0.97 -8.38
C VAL A 93 1.90 0.17 -9.22
N ARG A 94 1.01 -0.18 -10.15
CA ARG A 94 0.21 0.79 -10.88
C ARG A 94 -1.26 0.61 -10.50
N ALA A 95 -1.87 1.66 -9.97
CA ALA A 95 -3.30 1.76 -9.71
C ALA A 95 -3.87 2.78 -10.70
N ARG A 96 -4.44 2.30 -11.81
CA ARG A 96 -4.92 3.13 -12.93
C ARG A 96 -3.84 4.05 -13.48
N GLU A 97 -3.96 5.36 -13.28
CA GLU A 97 -3.03 6.39 -13.77
C GLU A 97 -1.93 6.71 -12.73
N LEU A 98 -2.04 6.16 -11.52
CA LEU A 98 -1.08 6.34 -10.45
C LEU A 98 -0.01 5.23 -10.49
N SER A 99 1.24 5.61 -10.71
CA SER A 99 2.39 4.72 -10.51
C SER A 99 2.95 4.96 -9.11
N TRP A 100 2.76 4.00 -8.21
CA TRP A 100 3.16 4.04 -6.81
C TRP A 100 4.43 3.22 -6.56
N THR A 101 5.31 3.70 -5.69
CA THR A 101 6.54 3.00 -5.30
C THR A 101 6.81 3.18 -3.82
N THR A 102 7.03 2.06 -3.13
CA THR A 102 7.40 2.00 -1.72
C THR A 102 8.82 1.44 -1.62
N ASP A 103 9.80 2.24 -1.21
CA ASP A 103 11.17 1.80 -0.91
C ASP A 103 11.31 1.65 0.61
N ALA A 104 11.26 0.41 1.09
CA ALA A 104 11.32 0.06 2.50
C ALA A 104 12.66 -0.55 2.91
N ARG A 105 13.68 -0.49 2.03
CA ARG A 105 15.02 -0.99 2.32
C ARG A 105 15.64 -0.23 3.49
N PRO A 106 16.28 -0.91 4.46
CA PRO A 106 17.04 -0.26 5.49
C PRO A 106 18.27 0.41 4.85
N LYS A 107 18.28 1.75 4.86
CA LYS A 107 19.45 2.56 4.45
C LYS A 107 20.12 3.12 5.71
N SER A 108 20.65 4.35 5.63
CA SER A 108 21.21 5.06 6.79
C SER A 108 20.22 5.29 7.93
N ASN A 109 18.91 5.29 7.64
CA ASN A 109 17.85 5.33 8.66
C ASN A 109 16.91 4.11 8.48
N PRO A 110 16.96 3.11 9.37
CA PRO A 110 16.14 1.91 9.26
C PRO A 110 14.64 2.17 9.51
N GLU A 111 14.32 3.22 10.24
CA GLU A 111 12.95 3.63 10.58
C GLU A 111 12.24 4.39 9.45
N LYS A 112 12.92 4.63 8.34
CA LYS A 112 12.42 5.41 7.22
C LYS A 112 11.91 4.50 6.10
N VAL A 113 10.73 4.81 5.58
CA VAL A 113 10.16 4.26 4.35
C VAL A 113 9.98 5.42 3.38
N VAL A 114 10.42 5.27 2.13
CA VAL A 114 10.25 6.30 1.11
C VAL A 114 9.10 5.93 0.20
N ILE A 115 8.08 6.78 0.16
CA ILE A 115 6.92 6.63 -0.71
C ILE A 115 7.07 7.62 -1.87
N ARG A 116 6.88 7.14 -3.08
CA ARG A 116 6.90 7.95 -4.30
C ARG A 116 5.71 7.61 -5.15
N PHE A 117 5.11 8.60 -5.77
CA PHE A 117 4.14 8.35 -6.82
C PHE A 117 4.19 9.41 -7.91
N THR A 118 3.79 8.99 -9.10
CA THR A 118 3.60 9.84 -10.28
C THR A 118 2.21 9.58 -10.84
N GLY A 119 1.51 10.63 -11.27
CA GLY A 119 0.21 10.51 -11.92
C GLY A 119 -0.43 11.88 -12.13
N PRO A 120 -1.78 11.97 -12.14
CA PRO A 120 -2.51 13.23 -12.28
C PRO A 120 -2.21 14.26 -11.19
N LEU A 121 -1.72 13.81 -10.03
CA LEU A 121 -1.24 14.65 -8.91
C LEU A 121 0.24 15.03 -9.05
N GLY A 122 0.78 14.99 -10.28
CA GLY A 122 2.20 15.23 -10.53
C GLY A 122 3.11 14.18 -9.87
N PHE A 123 4.33 14.61 -9.53
CA PHE A 123 5.32 13.81 -8.83
C PHE A 123 5.32 14.15 -7.34
N THR A 124 5.15 13.14 -6.49
CA THR A 124 5.32 13.27 -5.04
C THR A 124 6.38 12.29 -4.56
N ARG A 125 7.22 12.76 -3.64
CA ARG A 125 8.11 11.93 -2.85
C ARG A 125 8.03 12.34 -1.39
N THR A 126 7.72 11.38 -0.53
CA THR A 126 7.55 11.60 0.90
C THR A 126 8.32 10.55 1.69
N ASP A 127 8.97 11.01 2.76
CA ASP A 127 9.61 10.13 3.73
C ASP A 127 8.62 9.89 4.89
N ALA A 128 8.30 8.63 5.14
CA ALA A 128 7.38 8.20 6.20
C ALA A 128 8.13 7.41 7.27
N ARG A 129 7.62 7.41 8.51
CA ARG A 129 8.14 6.55 9.57
C ARG A 129 7.55 5.15 9.41
N ARG A 130 8.38 4.13 9.52
CA ARG A 130 7.98 2.72 9.38
C ARG A 130 6.83 2.34 10.31
N LYS A 131 6.85 2.82 11.56
CA LYS A 131 5.76 2.61 12.52
C LYS A 131 4.41 3.22 12.09
N ASP A 132 4.44 4.39 11.45
CA ASP A 132 3.22 5.06 11.00
C ASP A 132 2.65 4.34 9.78
N VAL A 133 3.53 3.90 8.87
CA VAL A 133 3.15 3.05 7.73
C VAL A 133 2.55 1.72 8.19
N ALA A 134 3.16 1.06 9.18
CA ALA A 134 2.63 -0.18 9.74
C ALA A 134 1.25 0.02 10.38
N ALA A 135 1.06 1.10 11.14
CA ALA A 135 -0.24 1.45 11.71
C ALA A 135 -1.29 1.70 10.61
N ALA A 136 -0.92 2.41 9.55
CA ALA A 136 -1.80 2.67 8.40
C ALA A 136 -2.23 1.39 7.68
N VAL A 137 -1.31 0.42 7.50
CA VAL A 137 -1.62 -0.88 6.89
C VAL A 137 -2.60 -1.66 7.75
N VAL A 138 -2.38 -1.73 9.07
CA VAL A 138 -3.30 -2.40 10.00
C VAL A 138 -4.67 -1.71 10.01
N GLU A 139 -4.68 -0.39 10.08
CA GLU A 139 -5.91 0.41 10.04
C GLU A 139 -6.71 0.18 8.76
N PHE A 140 -6.04 0.15 7.60
CA PHE A 140 -6.68 -0.14 6.32
C PHE A 140 -7.24 -1.57 6.28
N ALA A 141 -6.44 -2.55 6.69
CA ALA A 141 -6.82 -3.96 6.70
C ALA A 141 -8.05 -4.22 7.59
N ASN A 142 -8.12 -3.58 8.77
CA ASN A 142 -9.25 -3.70 9.68
C ASN A 142 -10.56 -3.17 9.08
N ARG A 143 -10.49 -2.20 8.16
CA ARG A 143 -11.67 -1.56 7.54
C ARG A 143 -12.13 -2.26 6.28
N PHE A 144 -11.21 -2.72 5.44
CA PHE A 144 -11.51 -3.18 4.07
C PHE A 144 -11.19 -4.66 3.83
N GLY A 145 -10.59 -5.34 4.80
CA GLY A 145 -10.10 -6.71 4.67
C GLY A 145 -8.78 -6.79 3.89
N ARG A 146 -8.05 -7.90 4.07
CA ARG A 146 -6.75 -8.14 3.41
C ARG A 146 -6.86 -8.62 1.97
N ASP A 147 -8.03 -9.07 1.53
CA ASP A 147 -8.20 -9.63 0.18
C ASP A 147 -9.54 -9.22 -0.47
N ASN A 148 -9.48 -9.00 -1.78
CA ASN A 148 -10.49 -9.47 -2.71
C ASN A 148 -9.66 -10.12 -3.83
N PRO A 149 -9.65 -11.47 -4.00
CA PRO A 149 -9.04 -12.05 -5.19
C PRO A 149 -9.75 -11.48 -6.43
N PRO A 150 -9.06 -11.28 -7.56
CA PRO A 150 -9.72 -10.85 -8.78
C PRO A 150 -10.83 -11.85 -9.11
N GLN A 151 -12.09 -11.41 -8.99
CA GLN A 151 -13.24 -12.17 -9.43
C GLN A 151 -13.18 -12.28 -10.96
N GLY A 152 -12.54 -13.35 -11.42
CA GLY A 152 -12.57 -13.83 -12.78
C GLY A 152 -13.14 -15.23 -12.81
N ARG A 153 -14.44 -15.31 -13.13
CA ARG A 153 -15.19 -16.48 -13.65
C ARG A 153 -15.64 -17.56 -12.66
N SER A 154 -16.91 -17.47 -12.27
CA SER A 154 -17.76 -18.64 -12.13
C SER A 154 -17.95 -19.36 -13.47
N ALA A 155 -17.96 -20.70 -13.39
CA ALA A 155 -18.68 -21.67 -14.23
C ALA A 155 -17.78 -22.75 -14.86
N LEU A 156 -17.71 -23.91 -14.22
CA LEU A 156 -18.18 -25.20 -14.77
C LEU A 156 -18.17 -26.23 -13.63
N GLY A 157 -19.35 -26.80 -13.37
CA GLY A 157 -19.67 -27.61 -12.20
C GLY A 157 -19.10 -29.03 -12.21
N PRO A 158 -19.54 -29.87 -11.24
CA PRO A 158 -19.05 -31.22 -11.05
C PRO A 158 -19.89 -32.22 -11.88
N SER A 159 -19.25 -33.07 -12.68
CA SER A 159 -19.85 -34.33 -13.15
C SER A 159 -18.85 -35.23 -13.87
N ALA A 160 -18.72 -36.44 -13.33
CA ALA A 160 -18.55 -37.74 -13.98
C ALA A 160 -17.72 -38.60 -13.02
N SER A 161 -18.36 -39.31 -12.10
CA SER A 161 -18.97 -40.63 -12.32
C SER A 161 -17.93 -41.69 -12.67
N SER A 162 -17.72 -42.54 -11.68
CA SER A 162 -17.12 -43.86 -11.70
C SER A 162 -17.53 -44.72 -12.90
N GLU A 163 -16.56 -45.33 -13.57
CA GLU A 163 -16.76 -46.57 -14.31
C GLU A 163 -15.75 -47.63 -13.86
N THR A 164 -16.34 -48.67 -13.28
CA THR A 164 -15.80 -49.98 -12.98
C THR A 164 -15.45 -50.70 -14.28
N PHE A 165 -14.23 -51.25 -14.39
CA PHE A 165 -13.96 -52.33 -15.35
C PHE A 165 -13.24 -53.48 -14.64
N ARG A 166 -13.95 -54.60 -14.49
CA ARG A 166 -13.41 -55.91 -14.11
C ARG A 166 -13.15 -56.72 -15.38
N SER A 167 -11.88 -57.17 -15.53
CA SER A 167 -11.37 -58.54 -15.86
C SER A 167 -11.98 -59.34 -17.04
N PRO A 168 -11.47 -60.53 -17.46
CA PRO A 168 -10.40 -61.42 -16.93
C PRO A 168 -9.49 -62.11 -18.01
N ALA A 169 -8.72 -63.11 -17.56
CA ALA A 169 -7.99 -64.20 -18.25
C ALA A 169 -6.48 -63.94 -18.46
N ASP A 170 -5.56 -64.54 -17.70
CA ASP A 170 -5.25 -65.96 -17.36
C ASP A 170 -4.13 -66.53 -18.27
N VAL A 171 -3.28 -67.36 -17.63
CA VAL A 171 -2.39 -68.41 -18.17
C VAL A 171 -0.89 -68.09 -18.28
N ASP A 172 -0.22 -68.38 -17.16
CA ASP A 172 0.86 -69.37 -16.96
C ASP A 172 2.36 -69.11 -17.24
N ASP A 173 3.11 -69.68 -16.30
CA ASP A 173 4.45 -70.27 -16.32
C ASP A 173 5.73 -69.41 -16.22
N GLU A 174 6.30 -69.45 -15.01
CA GLU A 174 7.74 -69.52 -14.69
C GLU A 174 8.51 -70.48 -15.64
N PRO A 175 9.82 -70.27 -15.93
CA PRO A 175 10.84 -70.56 -14.92
C PRO A 175 12.13 -69.72 -14.94
N GLU A 176 12.64 -69.50 -13.72
CA GLU A 176 14.03 -69.67 -13.25
C GLU A 176 15.16 -69.80 -14.31
N VAL A 177 16.09 -68.83 -14.35
CA VAL A 177 17.53 -69.14 -14.44
C VAL A 177 18.43 -68.03 -13.86
N GLN A 178 19.43 -68.50 -13.12
CA GLN A 178 20.47 -67.79 -12.37
C GLN A 178 21.57 -67.17 -13.26
N ALA A 179 22.23 -66.10 -12.77
CA ALA A 179 23.69 -65.86 -12.76
C ALA A 179 23.95 -64.38 -12.39
N ALA A 180 24.58 -64.06 -11.25
CA ALA A 180 26.02 -63.80 -11.11
C ALA A 180 26.54 -62.76 -12.14
N SER A 181 27.07 -61.59 -11.76
CA SER A 181 28.19 -61.41 -10.83
C SER A 181 28.28 -59.99 -10.29
N ARG A 182 28.71 -59.91 -9.02
CA ARG A 182 29.42 -58.76 -8.45
C ARG A 182 30.81 -58.66 -9.10
N SER A 183 31.24 -57.44 -9.43
CA SER A 183 32.44 -56.78 -8.88
C SER A 183 32.72 -55.49 -9.63
#